data_AF-G5IAG6-F1
#
_entry.id   AF-G5IAG6-F1
#
_cell.length_a   1.000
_cell.length_b   1.000
_cell.length_c   1.000
_cell.angle_alpha   90.00
_cell.angle_beta   90.00
_cell.angle_gamma   90.00
#
_symmetry.space_group_name_H-M   'P 1'
#
loop_
_entity.id
_entity.type
_entity.pdbx_description
1 polymer ?
#
loop_
_entity_poly.entity_id
_entity_poly.type
_entity_poly.pdbx_seq_one_letter_code
_entity_poly.pdbx_strand_id
1 'polypeptide(L)'
;MEINTNKKQVDIWKNHMIAAILLMAFAFFINRGIEIKGLYMDDLYMWSCFGEQSFFEYVFPIGGSRFRFLFYLVSWLEMAFIGTHVGWMVPINIILNGLVAITLYGMAWKLSRSKLIGFLAGIAYLLSNLSYYQISQGLGVMETMALWMGIGILYCLFQFLHDAPKSRTYYMTAVGLYFGVCFVHERYMVLLPLFFIVLLLKKNRDIRQWIYPFASFVLVQVIRLLTIGGLSPAGTGGTQVADTFSLKQSIKYALSQVAYMFGINAGPEHLNGIPWKDSPFWIHGLVYGTLVFVLAMVVCFLVTAIRHKEDRFPALASSILFICFIGACIVSSSVTIRVEMRWVYISYTAALLYLSYMYGVIISHVEVTKAIQKFVPYGAILVAYVVLMFPVQTYYRSFYPKLYYWPNQMRYNSLAEETYEKYGDALFDKTVYILGNTYEMSEFTADTFFKVYDKKKAFTGPEVVFIDNIDEVGLVHDNMLILREDTKFDGFQDITQFVRDLKCQRVYGYYEDTWMDEEAVVKVMAGADGIISIEMIYPGNLEGHETSIIYVDGEEAVTVHLTENVMHEEIRVKPGNIVELKFVNNFYMKDAIEQRGEKRFSMLVNLGTS
;
A
#
# COMPACT_ATOMS: atom_id res chain seq x y z
N MET A 1 50.83 -18.42 -0.63
CA MET A 1 49.89 -18.35 0.51
C MET A 1 48.83 -17.27 0.30
N GLU A 2 49.20 -16.07 -0.18
CA GLU A 2 48.27 -14.97 -0.52
C GLU A 2 47.24 -15.28 -1.62
N ILE A 3 47.59 -16.06 -2.65
CA ILE A 3 46.67 -16.43 -3.73
C ILE A 3 45.50 -17.29 -3.21
N ASN A 4 45.74 -18.11 -2.18
CA ASN A 4 44.76 -19.03 -1.63
C ASN A 4 43.80 -18.34 -0.64
N THR A 5 44.28 -17.32 0.08
CA THR A 5 43.43 -16.42 0.89
C THR A 5 42.54 -15.55 0.02
N ASN A 6 43.06 -15.01 -1.09
CA ASN A 6 42.28 -14.19 -2.00
C ASN A 6 41.16 -14.99 -2.68
N LYS A 7 41.45 -16.22 -3.14
CA LYS A 7 40.44 -17.14 -3.71
C LYS A 7 39.34 -17.51 -2.71
N LYS A 8 39.71 -17.82 -1.45
CA LYS A 8 38.75 -18.12 -0.37
C LYS A 8 37.87 -16.91 -0.03
N GLN A 9 38.42 -15.69 -0.07
CA GLN A 9 37.68 -14.46 0.16
C GLN A 9 36.70 -14.16 -0.98
N VAL A 10 37.12 -14.38 -2.24
CA VAL A 10 36.25 -14.26 -3.43
C VAL A 10 35.09 -15.26 -3.36
N ASP A 11 35.32 -16.52 -3.00
CA ASP A 11 34.26 -17.52 -2.87
C ASP A 11 33.25 -17.19 -1.76
N ILE A 12 33.73 -16.59 -0.66
CA ILE A 12 32.86 -16.13 0.42
C ILE A 12 31.95 -15.00 -0.09
N TRP A 13 32.52 -13.99 -0.75
CA TRP A 13 31.79 -12.88 -1.34
C TRP A 13 30.76 -13.34 -2.37
N LYS A 14 31.14 -14.27 -3.26
CA LYS A 14 30.25 -14.86 -4.26
C LYS A 14 29.02 -15.48 -3.60
N ASN A 15 29.20 -16.25 -2.53
CA ASN A 15 28.06 -16.87 -1.84
C ASN A 15 27.15 -15.85 -1.15
N HIS A 16 27.68 -14.76 -0.60
CA HIS A 16 26.87 -13.69 -0.03
C HIS A 16 26.08 -12.93 -1.10
N MET A 17 26.70 -12.69 -2.25
CA MET A 17 26.04 -12.07 -3.40
C MET A 17 24.91 -12.96 -3.95
N ILE A 18 25.15 -14.26 -4.10
CA ILE A 18 24.12 -15.22 -4.51
C ILE A 18 22.96 -15.23 -3.52
N ALA A 19 23.25 -15.30 -2.21
CA ALA A 19 22.20 -15.25 -1.19
C ALA A 19 21.39 -13.95 -1.27
N ALA A 20 22.04 -12.80 -1.48
CA ALA A 20 21.37 -11.52 -1.61
C ALA A 20 20.45 -11.45 -2.85
N ILE A 21 20.94 -11.92 -4.00
CA ILE A 21 20.15 -11.99 -5.25
C ILE A 21 18.94 -12.92 -5.06
N LEU A 22 19.13 -14.09 -4.45
CA LEU A 22 18.04 -15.04 -4.21
C LEU A 22 17.00 -14.48 -3.22
N LEU A 23 17.42 -13.79 -2.16
CA LEU A 23 16.50 -13.13 -1.23
C LEU A 23 15.71 -12.02 -1.92
N MET A 24 16.37 -11.21 -2.76
CA MET A 24 15.70 -10.15 -3.51
C MET A 24 14.70 -10.74 -4.52
N ALA A 25 15.11 -11.76 -5.28
CA ALA A 25 14.22 -12.45 -6.22
C ALA A 25 13.01 -13.07 -5.50
N PHE A 26 13.23 -13.66 -4.32
CA PHE A 26 12.16 -14.21 -3.51
C PHE A 26 11.21 -13.12 -2.98
N ALA A 27 11.74 -11.95 -2.60
CA ALA A 27 10.94 -10.80 -2.16
C ALA A 27 9.97 -10.34 -3.26
N PHE A 28 10.41 -10.27 -4.52
CA PHE A 28 9.53 -9.97 -5.65
C PHE A 28 8.54 -11.12 -5.92
N PHE A 29 9.02 -12.36 -5.94
CA PHE A 29 8.19 -13.53 -6.20
C PHE A 29 7.00 -13.65 -5.25
N ILE A 30 7.23 -13.46 -3.94
CA ILE A 30 6.21 -13.67 -2.92
C ILE A 30 5.19 -12.51 -2.84
N ASN A 31 5.49 -11.36 -3.45
CA ASN A 31 4.66 -10.15 -3.45
C ASN A 31 4.10 -9.79 -4.83
N ARG A 32 4.25 -10.65 -5.85
CA ARG A 32 3.86 -10.42 -7.26
C ARG A 32 2.38 -10.12 -7.57
N GLY A 33 1.52 -10.07 -6.56
CA GLY A 33 0.08 -9.77 -6.70
C GLY A 33 -0.37 -8.56 -5.89
N ILE A 34 0.58 -7.78 -5.36
CA ILE A 34 0.32 -6.55 -4.61
C ILE A 34 0.70 -5.39 -5.52
N GLU A 35 -0.25 -4.50 -5.79
CA GLU A 35 -0.05 -3.31 -6.61
C GLU A 35 -0.85 -2.14 -6.03
N ILE A 36 -0.30 -0.93 -6.17
CA ILE A 36 -0.97 0.32 -5.85
C ILE A 36 -0.96 1.14 -7.14
N LYS A 37 -2.15 1.39 -7.68
CA LYS A 37 -2.35 2.20 -8.88
C LYS A 37 -2.91 3.57 -8.51
N GLY A 38 -3.81 3.62 -7.53
CA GLY A 38 -4.35 4.85 -6.94
C GLY A 38 -3.98 4.98 -5.47
N LEU A 39 -3.64 6.20 -5.03
CA LEU A 39 -3.38 6.47 -3.62
C LEU A 39 -4.70 6.64 -2.85
N TYR A 40 -4.74 6.14 -1.62
CA TYR A 40 -5.92 6.20 -0.75
C TYR A 40 -5.54 6.55 0.69
N MET A 41 -6.47 7.17 1.43
CA MET A 41 -6.34 7.47 2.86
C MET A 41 -5.03 8.19 3.21
N ASP A 42 -4.26 7.65 4.16
CA ASP A 42 -3.03 8.23 4.67
C ASP A 42 -1.98 8.41 3.56
N ASP A 43 -1.97 7.53 2.55
CA ASP A 43 -1.03 7.61 1.43
C ASP A 43 -1.39 8.77 0.49
N LEU A 44 -2.69 8.97 0.23
CA LEU A 44 -3.18 10.13 -0.54
C LEU A 44 -2.96 11.43 0.22
N TYR A 45 -3.24 11.44 1.52
CA TYR A 45 -2.98 12.60 2.39
C TYR A 45 -1.49 12.96 2.42
N MET A 46 -0.61 11.97 2.58
CA MET A 46 0.82 12.18 2.57
C MET A 46 1.32 12.73 1.24
N TRP A 47 0.75 12.27 0.12
CA TRP A 47 1.06 12.83 -1.21
C TRP A 47 0.54 14.27 -1.36
N SER A 48 -0.68 14.56 -0.88
CA SER A 48 -1.26 15.91 -0.88
C SER A 48 -0.37 16.90 -0.13
N CYS A 49 0.09 16.54 1.07
CA CYS A 49 1.02 17.38 1.83
C CYS A 49 2.35 17.58 1.08
N PHE A 50 2.86 16.56 0.38
CA PHE A 50 4.07 16.69 -0.42
C PHE A 50 3.89 17.68 -1.58
N GLY A 51 2.69 17.74 -2.15
CA GLY A 51 2.36 18.65 -3.24
C GLY A 51 2.15 20.09 -2.81
N GLU A 52 1.39 20.30 -1.75
CA GLU A 52 0.93 21.63 -1.33
C GLU A 52 1.89 22.34 -0.36
N GLN A 53 2.67 21.59 0.43
CA GLN A 53 3.55 22.17 1.44
C GLN A 53 4.96 22.38 0.93
N SER A 54 5.66 23.38 1.48
CA SER A 54 7.09 23.52 1.26
C SER A 54 7.87 22.35 1.87
N PHE A 55 9.09 22.13 1.38
CA PHE A 55 10.00 21.10 1.93
C PHE A 55 10.13 21.18 3.46
N PHE A 56 10.27 22.39 4.02
CA PHE A 56 10.46 22.57 5.45
C PHE A 56 9.19 22.26 6.25
N GLU A 57 8.01 22.64 5.75
CA GLU A 57 6.74 22.34 6.40
C GLU A 57 6.46 20.83 6.41
N TYR A 58 6.75 20.15 5.30
CA TYR A 58 6.56 18.72 5.19
C TYR A 58 7.53 17.94 6.09
N VAL A 59 8.84 18.24 6.03
CA VAL A 59 9.87 17.49 6.77
C VAL A 59 9.87 17.85 8.25
N PHE A 60 9.57 19.10 8.59
CA PHE A 60 9.55 19.61 9.95
C PHE A 60 8.16 20.20 10.26
N PRO A 61 7.14 19.35 10.50
CA PRO A 61 5.78 19.80 10.77
C PRO A 61 5.66 20.36 12.21
N ILE A 62 6.15 21.59 12.40
CA ILE A 62 6.09 22.32 13.67
C ILE A 62 4.63 22.63 13.99
N GLY A 63 4.20 22.37 15.22
CA GLY A 63 2.81 22.52 15.65
C GLY A 63 1.88 21.37 15.25
N GLY A 64 2.40 20.36 14.54
CA GLY A 64 1.66 19.14 14.21
C GLY A 64 1.51 18.18 15.39
N SER A 65 0.68 17.14 15.23
CA SER A 65 0.45 16.12 16.28
C SER A 65 1.65 15.17 16.49
N ARG A 66 2.53 15.04 15.50
CA ARG A 66 3.68 14.14 15.49
C ARG A 66 4.87 14.80 14.79
N PHE A 67 6.07 14.56 15.31
CA PHE A 67 7.32 15.08 14.76
C PHE A 67 8.26 13.93 14.44
N ARG A 68 8.18 13.44 13.20
CA ARG A 68 8.93 12.28 12.69
C ARG A 68 9.83 12.69 11.53
N PHE A 69 10.67 13.71 11.74
CA PHE A 69 11.40 14.37 10.65
C PHE A 69 12.29 13.42 9.83
N LEU A 70 12.84 12.36 10.42
CA LEU A 70 13.63 11.37 9.67
C LEU A 70 12.76 10.54 8.74
N PHE A 71 11.57 10.16 9.18
CA PHE A 71 10.60 9.51 8.31
C PHE A 71 10.14 10.47 7.21
N TYR A 72 9.72 11.70 7.57
CA TYR A 72 9.24 12.68 6.59
C TYR A 72 10.31 13.08 5.57
N LEU A 73 11.58 13.14 5.96
CA LEU A 73 12.66 13.36 5.01
C LEU A 73 12.75 12.23 3.97
N VAL A 74 12.66 10.97 4.42
CA VAL A 74 12.74 9.82 3.51
C VAL A 74 11.47 9.71 2.66
N SER A 75 10.28 9.95 3.22
CA SER A 75 9.03 9.94 2.44
C SER A 75 9.01 11.07 1.41
N TRP A 76 9.57 12.25 1.72
CA TRP A 76 9.72 13.33 0.75
C TRP A 76 10.62 12.91 -0.41
N LEU A 77 11.78 12.29 -0.13
CA LEU A 77 12.70 11.81 -1.15
C LEU A 77 12.08 10.69 -2.00
N GLU A 78 11.34 9.78 -1.36
CA GLU A 78 10.60 8.72 -2.04
C GLU A 78 9.54 9.31 -2.98
N MET A 79 8.71 10.24 -2.51
CA MET A 79 7.68 10.90 -3.33
C MET A 79 8.30 11.73 -4.46
N ALA A 80 9.41 12.41 -4.21
CA ALA A 80 10.16 13.13 -5.24
C ALA A 80 10.73 12.19 -6.32
N PHE A 81 11.12 10.97 -5.95
CA PHE A 81 11.60 9.95 -6.88
C PHE A 81 10.47 9.26 -7.65
N ILE A 82 9.36 8.93 -6.98
CA ILE A 82 8.18 8.29 -7.58
C ILE A 82 7.48 9.25 -8.56
N GLY A 83 7.34 10.52 -8.19
CA GLY A 83 6.61 11.50 -8.99
C GLY A 83 5.16 11.07 -9.23
N THR A 84 4.75 11.01 -10.50
CA THR A 84 3.40 10.56 -10.91
C THR A 84 3.30 9.04 -11.11
N HIS A 85 4.41 8.30 -10.98
CA HIS A 85 4.45 6.85 -11.20
C HIS A 85 4.06 6.08 -9.94
N VAL A 86 2.83 6.27 -9.45
CA VAL A 86 2.30 5.66 -8.21
C VAL A 86 2.60 4.15 -8.10
N GLY A 87 2.53 3.43 -9.22
CA GLY A 87 2.85 2.00 -9.31
C GLY A 87 4.26 1.61 -8.85
N TRP A 88 5.21 2.54 -8.75
CA TRP A 88 6.58 2.27 -8.26
C TRP A 88 6.68 2.13 -6.74
N MET A 89 5.67 2.57 -5.99
CA MET A 89 5.67 2.53 -4.52
C MET A 89 5.84 1.09 -4.00
N VAL A 90 5.08 0.13 -4.53
CA VAL A 90 5.17 -1.27 -4.11
C VAL A 90 6.52 -1.91 -4.46
N PRO A 91 7.05 -1.80 -5.70
CA PRO A 91 8.41 -2.25 -6.02
C PRO A 91 9.49 -1.67 -5.11
N ILE A 92 9.43 -0.37 -4.79
CA ILE A 92 10.39 0.29 -3.87
C ILE A 92 10.29 -0.35 -2.48
N ASN A 93 9.07 -0.52 -1.95
CA ASN A 93 8.84 -1.19 -0.67
C ASN A 93 9.37 -2.64 -0.66
N ILE A 94 9.17 -3.39 -1.75
CA ILE A 94 9.72 -4.76 -1.91
C ILE A 94 11.25 -4.74 -1.85
N ILE A 95 11.89 -3.78 -2.52
CA ILE A 95 13.36 -3.62 -2.49
C ILE A 95 13.82 -3.31 -1.07
N LEU A 96 13.19 -2.35 -0.38
CA LEU A 96 13.54 -2.00 0.99
C LEU A 96 13.39 -3.20 1.93
N ASN A 97 12.29 -3.94 1.82
CA ASN A 97 12.07 -5.14 2.63
C ASN A 97 13.10 -6.26 2.29
N GLY A 98 13.48 -6.40 1.02
CA GLY A 98 14.56 -7.27 0.57
C GLY A 98 15.93 -6.89 1.15
N LEU A 99 16.25 -5.60 1.22
CA LEU A 99 17.48 -5.09 1.86
C LEU A 99 17.50 -5.38 3.37
N VAL A 100 16.34 -5.30 4.05
CA VAL A 100 16.22 -5.74 5.43
C VAL A 100 16.49 -7.24 5.56
N ALA A 101 15.94 -8.07 4.67
CA ALA A 101 16.18 -9.51 4.66
C ALA A 101 17.67 -9.86 4.44
N ILE A 102 18.37 -9.10 3.58
CA ILE A 102 19.83 -9.23 3.36
C ILE A 102 20.62 -8.84 4.63
N THR A 103 20.21 -7.77 5.30
CA THR A 103 20.80 -7.36 6.58
C THR A 103 20.58 -8.44 7.65
N LEU A 104 19.35 -8.95 7.74
CA LEU A 104 18.97 -10.04 8.64
C LEU A 104 19.78 -11.30 8.36
N TYR A 105 19.96 -11.68 7.10
CA TYR A 105 20.84 -12.76 6.67
C TYR A 105 22.26 -12.58 7.23
N GLY A 106 22.83 -11.38 7.10
CA GLY A 106 24.17 -11.07 7.61
C GLY A 106 24.27 -11.19 9.13
N MET A 107 23.28 -10.68 9.85
CA MET A 107 23.20 -10.77 11.32
C MET A 107 23.03 -12.21 11.79
N ALA A 108 22.05 -12.93 11.22
CA ALA A 108 21.73 -14.32 11.54
C ALA A 108 22.88 -15.28 11.19
N TRP A 109 23.58 -15.05 10.07
CA TRP A 109 24.78 -15.81 9.73
C TRP A 109 25.88 -15.66 10.80
N LYS A 110 26.14 -14.43 11.26
CA LYS A 110 27.15 -14.18 12.31
C LYS A 110 26.76 -14.82 13.64
N LEU A 111 25.48 -14.76 14.01
CA LEU A 111 24.97 -15.37 15.24
C LEU A 111 24.99 -16.90 15.19
N SER A 112 24.57 -17.49 14.08
CA SER A 112 24.45 -18.95 13.89
C SER A 112 25.75 -19.64 13.45
N ARG A 113 26.74 -18.86 12.98
CA ARG A 113 27.94 -19.36 12.29
C ARG A 113 27.63 -20.19 11.04
N SER A 114 26.41 -20.08 10.49
CA SER A 114 25.94 -20.86 9.34
C SER A 114 25.29 -19.98 8.28
N LYS A 115 25.83 -20.02 7.06
CA LYS A 115 25.27 -19.25 5.92
C LYS A 115 23.86 -19.70 5.58
N LEU A 116 23.57 -21.01 5.69
CA LEU A 116 22.24 -21.53 5.40
C LEU A 116 21.22 -21.04 6.43
N ILE A 117 21.55 -21.05 7.72
CA ILE A 117 20.64 -20.56 8.77
C ILE A 117 20.35 -19.08 8.58
N GLY A 118 21.38 -18.28 8.25
CA GLY A 118 21.17 -16.89 7.87
C GLY A 118 20.22 -16.75 6.69
N PHE A 119 20.37 -17.59 5.66
CA PHE A 119 19.52 -17.54 4.46
C PHE A 119 18.07 -17.93 4.77
N LEU A 120 17.87 -18.99 5.55
CA LEU A 120 16.56 -19.44 6.01
C LEU A 120 15.86 -18.40 6.90
N ALA A 121 16.60 -17.68 7.76
CA ALA A 121 16.04 -16.57 8.53
C ALA A 121 15.55 -15.43 7.61
N GLY A 122 16.31 -15.10 6.56
CA GLY A 122 15.90 -14.14 5.53
C GLY A 122 14.64 -14.59 4.76
N ILE A 123 14.57 -15.87 4.38
CA ILE A 123 13.39 -16.45 3.72
C ILE A 123 12.18 -16.43 4.65
N ALA A 124 12.32 -16.86 5.91
CA ALA A 124 11.24 -16.88 6.89
C ALA A 124 10.68 -15.47 7.17
N TYR A 125 11.56 -14.47 7.23
CA TYR A 125 11.18 -13.07 7.31
C TYR A 125 10.33 -12.64 6.10
N LEU A 126 10.85 -12.77 4.87
CA LEU A 126 10.15 -12.37 3.65
C LEU A 126 8.84 -13.11 3.41
N LEU A 127 8.81 -14.39 3.77
CA LEU A 127 7.64 -15.27 3.63
C LEU A 127 6.50 -14.86 4.57
N SER A 128 6.79 -14.18 5.69
CA SER A 128 5.81 -13.86 6.71
C SER A 128 4.66 -12.99 6.19
N ASN A 129 3.41 -13.33 6.57
CA ASN A 129 2.22 -12.52 6.35
C ASN A 129 2.27 -11.16 7.08
N LEU A 130 3.18 -11.00 8.04
CA LEU A 130 3.32 -9.77 8.81
C LEU A 130 3.83 -8.57 7.98
N SER A 131 4.30 -8.83 6.75
CA SER A 131 4.88 -7.84 5.85
C SER A 131 3.86 -7.01 5.05
N TYR A 132 2.56 -7.34 5.04
CA TYR A 132 1.61 -6.71 4.09
C TYR A 132 1.62 -5.18 4.16
N TYR A 133 1.48 -4.60 5.34
CA TYR A 133 1.50 -3.15 5.52
C TYR A 133 2.81 -2.49 5.09
N GLN A 134 3.94 -3.19 5.20
CA GLN A 134 5.23 -2.64 4.74
C GLN A 134 5.34 -2.66 3.22
N ILE A 135 4.62 -3.54 2.54
CA ILE A 135 4.66 -3.69 1.09
C ILE A 135 3.55 -2.89 0.41
N SER A 136 2.33 -2.94 0.95
CA SER A 136 1.11 -2.48 0.31
C SER A 136 0.61 -1.10 0.76
N GLN A 137 1.46 -0.29 1.41
CA GLN A 137 1.13 1.08 1.81
C GLN A 137 2.35 1.97 1.62
N GLY A 138 2.14 3.24 1.27
CA GLY A 138 3.18 4.27 1.21
C GLY A 138 3.80 4.51 2.59
N LEU A 139 3.00 4.50 3.65
CA LEU A 139 3.49 4.50 5.04
C LEU A 139 4.34 3.26 5.41
N GLY A 140 4.42 2.25 4.53
CA GLY A 140 5.23 1.04 4.72
C GLY A 140 6.73 1.33 4.92
N VAL A 141 7.24 2.41 4.34
CA VAL A 141 8.64 2.85 4.51
C VAL A 141 8.96 3.18 5.96
N MET A 142 8.04 3.85 6.66
CA MET A 142 8.21 4.17 8.08
C MET A 142 8.44 2.90 8.91
N GLU A 143 7.60 1.90 8.70
CA GLU A 143 7.67 0.64 9.43
C GLU A 143 8.92 -0.16 9.07
N THR A 144 9.34 -0.13 7.81
CA THR A 144 10.55 -0.80 7.33
C THR A 144 11.81 -0.17 7.93
N MET A 145 11.91 1.16 7.92
CA MET A 145 12.99 1.91 8.55
C MET A 145 13.03 1.62 10.06
N ALA A 146 11.90 1.69 10.74
CA ALA A 146 11.85 1.51 12.18
C ALA A 146 12.21 0.07 12.59
N LEU A 147 11.76 -0.93 11.82
CA LEU A 147 12.15 -2.32 11.99
C LEU A 147 13.67 -2.48 11.82
N TRP A 148 14.23 -1.97 10.72
CA TRP A 148 15.67 -2.07 10.43
C TRP A 148 16.54 -1.42 11.52
N MET A 149 16.17 -0.22 11.97
CA MET A 149 16.88 0.47 13.05
C MET A 149 16.74 -0.28 14.38
N GLY A 150 15.55 -0.79 14.69
CA GLY A 150 15.30 -1.56 15.91
C GLY A 150 16.12 -2.85 15.97
N ILE A 151 16.15 -3.66 14.91
CA ILE A 151 17.01 -4.86 14.85
C ILE A 151 18.50 -4.48 14.82
N GLY A 152 18.85 -3.32 14.26
CA GLY A 152 20.19 -2.75 14.32
C GLY A 152 20.64 -2.42 15.74
N ILE A 153 19.76 -1.82 16.56
CA ILE A 153 19.99 -1.58 18.00
C ILE A 153 20.23 -2.90 18.71
N LEU A 154 19.33 -3.88 18.53
CA LEU A 154 19.44 -5.20 19.14
C LEU A 154 20.78 -5.88 18.80
N TYR A 155 21.14 -5.90 17.53
CA TYR A 155 22.38 -6.50 17.06
C TYR A 155 23.62 -5.76 17.60
N CYS A 156 23.63 -4.43 17.59
CA CYS A 156 24.74 -3.65 18.13
C CYS A 156 24.92 -3.84 19.64
N LEU A 157 23.82 -3.87 20.41
CA LEU A 157 23.84 -4.17 21.83
C LEU A 157 24.34 -5.59 22.11
N PHE A 158 23.95 -6.57 21.28
CA PHE A 158 24.48 -7.93 21.36
C PHE A 158 25.99 -7.97 21.11
N GLN A 159 26.50 -7.29 20.07
CA GLN A 159 27.93 -7.23 19.79
C GLN A 159 28.71 -6.52 20.91
N PHE A 160 28.12 -5.50 21.54
CA PHE A 160 28.72 -4.84 22.69
C PHE A 160 28.75 -5.76 23.93
N LEU A 161 27.70 -6.56 24.16
CA LEU A 161 27.63 -7.51 25.28
C LEU A 161 28.68 -8.61 25.19
N HIS A 162 29.02 -9.06 23.97
CA HIS A 162 30.01 -10.12 23.71
C HIS A 162 31.42 -9.61 23.42
N ASP A 163 31.72 -8.34 23.74
CA ASP A 163 33.05 -7.73 23.55
C ASP A 163 33.63 -7.91 22.14
N ALA A 164 32.77 -7.78 21.13
CA ALA A 164 33.21 -7.82 19.74
C ALA A 164 34.29 -6.75 19.46
N PRO A 165 35.17 -6.97 18.47
CA PRO A 165 36.11 -5.94 18.03
C PRO A 165 35.35 -4.64 17.73
N LYS A 166 35.80 -3.51 18.31
CA LYS A 166 35.11 -2.22 18.27
C LYS A 166 33.79 -2.16 19.08
N SER A 167 33.69 -2.87 20.20
CA SER A 167 32.53 -2.89 21.09
C SER A 167 31.98 -1.49 21.41
N ARG A 168 32.86 -0.52 21.74
CA ARG A 168 32.47 0.88 21.99
C ARG A 168 31.78 1.52 20.78
N THR A 169 32.24 1.23 19.56
CA THR A 169 31.62 1.73 18.33
C THR A 169 30.22 1.15 18.17
N TYR A 170 30.02 -0.16 18.37
CA TYR A 170 28.69 -0.76 18.32
C TYR A 170 27.74 -0.12 19.34
N TYR A 171 28.19 0.11 20.57
CA TYR A 171 27.37 0.79 21.57
C TYR A 171 26.96 2.19 21.14
N MET A 172 27.91 2.99 20.62
CA MET A 172 27.59 4.33 20.12
C MET A 172 26.68 4.31 18.89
N THR A 173 26.87 3.35 17.99
CA THR A 173 25.96 3.13 16.86
C THR A 173 24.55 2.78 17.35
N ALA A 174 24.41 1.96 18.40
CA ALA A 174 23.11 1.68 19.00
C ALA A 174 22.45 2.95 19.57
N VAL A 175 23.21 3.82 20.24
CA VAL A 175 22.69 5.12 20.74
C VAL A 175 22.25 6.01 19.57
N GLY A 176 23.03 6.10 18.49
CA GLY A 176 22.67 6.87 17.30
C GLY A 176 21.43 6.33 16.59
N LEU A 177 21.32 5.00 16.45
CA LEU A 177 20.12 4.35 15.92
C LEU A 177 18.91 4.56 16.83
N TYR A 178 19.10 4.56 18.15
CA TYR A 178 18.03 4.84 19.11
C TYR A 178 17.50 6.27 18.97
N PHE A 179 18.40 7.25 18.87
CA PHE A 179 18.01 8.63 18.57
C PHE A 179 17.19 8.71 17.29
N GLY A 180 17.69 8.09 16.20
CA GLY A 180 17.03 8.16 14.91
C GLY A 180 15.69 7.43 14.88
N VAL A 181 15.58 6.23 15.46
CA VAL A 181 14.31 5.46 15.43
C VAL A 181 13.20 6.20 16.18
N CYS A 182 13.53 7.00 17.20
CA CYS A 182 12.54 7.82 17.90
C CYS A 182 11.91 8.91 17.00
N PHE A 183 12.62 9.36 15.95
CA PHE A 183 12.12 10.29 14.93
C PHE A 183 11.66 9.62 13.63
N VAL A 184 11.72 8.29 13.56
CA VAL A 184 11.01 7.52 12.54
C VAL A 184 9.66 7.06 13.10
N HIS A 185 9.68 6.48 14.29
CA HIS A 185 8.48 6.04 14.99
C HIS A 185 8.68 6.07 16.51
N GLU A 186 7.89 6.92 17.18
CA GLU A 186 7.96 7.23 18.61
C GLU A 186 7.74 6.01 19.53
N ARG A 187 7.12 4.93 19.05
CA ARG A 187 6.89 3.71 19.84
C ARG A 187 8.19 3.06 20.33
N TYR A 188 9.31 3.32 19.64
CA TYR A 188 10.60 2.72 19.93
C TYR A 188 11.37 3.41 21.06
N MET A 189 10.84 4.51 21.64
CA MET A 189 11.36 5.04 22.90
C MET A 189 11.34 4.00 24.03
N VAL A 190 10.45 3.00 23.93
CA VAL A 190 10.38 1.85 24.85
C VAL A 190 11.70 1.05 24.93
N LEU A 191 12.61 1.19 23.95
CA LEU A 191 13.86 0.45 23.90
C LEU A 191 14.95 1.03 24.84
N LEU A 192 14.74 2.21 25.43
CA LEU A 192 15.70 2.85 26.35
C LEU A 192 16.19 1.90 27.48
N PRO A 193 15.31 1.16 28.19
CA PRO A 193 15.73 0.28 29.28
C PRO A 193 16.74 -0.80 28.86
N LEU A 194 16.74 -1.21 27.58
CA LEU A 194 17.66 -2.24 27.08
C LEU A 194 19.13 -1.82 27.17
N PHE A 195 19.43 -0.54 26.99
CA PHE A 195 20.79 -0.02 27.14
C PHE A 195 21.29 -0.26 28.56
N PHE A 196 20.48 0.07 29.57
CA PHE A 196 20.83 -0.13 30.98
C PHE A 196 20.89 -1.60 31.36
N ILE A 197 19.98 -2.44 30.85
CA ILE A 197 20.03 -3.90 31.05
C ILE A 197 21.35 -4.45 30.53
N VAL A 198 21.79 -4.07 29.32
CA VAL A 198 23.06 -4.55 28.74
C VAL A 198 24.27 -4.07 29.53
N LEU A 199 24.27 -2.81 30.00
CA LEU A 199 25.33 -2.28 30.85
C LEU A 199 25.43 -3.03 32.19
N LEU A 200 24.28 -3.36 32.81
CA LEU A 200 24.19 -4.16 34.03
C LEU A 200 24.73 -5.57 33.81
N LEU A 201 24.28 -6.25 32.74
CA LEU A 201 24.74 -7.59 32.38
C LEU A 201 26.25 -7.60 32.12
N LYS A 202 26.78 -6.57 31.45
CA LYS A 202 28.23 -6.42 31.22
C LYS A 202 29.01 -5.97 32.47
N LYS A 203 28.32 -5.54 33.53
CA LYS A 203 28.92 -4.90 34.72
C LYS A 203 29.81 -3.70 34.36
N ASN A 204 29.41 -2.94 33.35
CA ASN A 204 30.20 -1.83 32.83
C ASN A 204 30.16 -0.61 33.77
N ARG A 205 31.34 -0.12 34.16
CA ARG A 205 31.49 1.00 35.12
C ARG A 205 31.71 2.37 34.48
N ASP A 206 31.82 2.44 33.15
CA ASP A 206 32.01 3.71 32.46
C ASP A 206 30.73 4.54 32.47
N ILE A 207 30.65 5.53 33.37
CA ILE A 207 29.49 6.39 33.56
C ILE A 207 29.05 7.12 32.28
N ARG A 208 29.99 7.38 31.35
CA ARG A 208 29.65 8.04 30.08
C ARG A 208 28.68 7.19 29.27
N GLN A 209 28.86 5.87 29.27
CA GLN A 209 28.00 4.93 28.55
C GLN A 209 26.59 4.84 29.15
N TRP A 210 26.45 5.07 30.46
CA TRP A 210 25.15 5.21 31.11
C TRP A 210 24.46 6.52 30.73
N ILE A 211 25.23 7.61 30.61
CA ILE A 211 24.69 8.94 30.26
C ILE A 211 24.24 9.00 28.80
N TYR A 212 24.97 8.43 27.84
CA TYR A 212 24.65 8.58 26.41
C TYR A 212 23.21 8.21 25.99
N PRO A 213 22.65 7.03 26.32
CA PRO A 213 21.27 6.70 25.95
C PRO A 213 20.26 7.59 26.68
N PHE A 214 20.54 7.98 27.93
CA PHE A 214 19.70 8.91 28.67
C PHE A 214 19.70 10.32 28.06
N ALA A 215 20.88 10.84 27.74
CA ALA A 215 21.04 12.13 27.06
C ALA A 215 20.37 12.15 25.69
N SER A 216 20.47 11.04 24.94
CA SER A 216 19.75 10.85 23.68
C SER A 216 18.24 10.92 23.88
N PHE A 217 17.69 10.23 24.89
CA PHE A 217 16.27 10.30 25.22
C PHE A 217 15.83 11.71 25.64
N VAL A 218 16.58 12.37 26.52
CA VAL A 218 16.28 13.75 26.94
C VAL A 218 16.29 14.70 25.74
N LEU A 219 17.26 14.56 24.83
CA LEU A 219 17.33 15.35 23.61
C LEU A 219 16.10 15.12 22.71
N VAL A 220 15.67 13.87 22.54
CA VAL A 220 14.41 13.54 21.82
C VAL A 220 13.22 14.26 22.47
N GLN A 221 13.10 14.20 23.80
CA GLN A 221 11.99 14.83 24.52
C GLN A 221 12.02 16.36 24.42
N VAL A 222 13.21 16.97 24.49
CA VAL A 222 13.38 18.42 24.31
C VAL A 222 12.96 18.85 22.91
N ILE A 223 13.44 18.16 21.88
CA ILE A 223 13.07 18.46 20.48
C ILE A 223 11.55 18.35 20.32
N ARG A 224 10.93 17.26 20.80
CA ARG A 224 9.48 17.07 20.70
C ARG A 224 8.68 18.12 21.47
N LEU A 225 9.15 18.53 22.64
CA LEU A 225 8.51 19.59 23.41
C LEU A 225 8.57 20.93 22.66
N LEU A 226 9.73 21.26 22.06
CA LEU A 226 9.91 22.48 21.28
C LEU A 226 9.10 22.50 19.98
N THR A 227 8.82 21.34 19.38
CA THR A 227 8.15 21.25 18.07
C THR A 227 6.66 20.95 18.13
N ILE A 228 6.19 20.12 19.08
CA ILE A 228 4.78 19.69 19.21
C ILE A 228 4.09 20.35 20.42
N GLY A 229 4.85 20.84 21.40
CA GLY A 229 4.29 21.37 22.65
C GLY A 229 3.84 20.30 23.66
N GLY A 230 4.01 19.00 23.35
CA GLY A 230 3.59 17.88 24.20
C GLY A 230 4.65 16.78 24.38
N LEU A 231 4.70 16.17 25.57
CA LEU A 231 5.65 15.09 25.90
C LEU A 231 5.08 13.67 25.68
N SER A 232 3.74 13.53 25.65
CA SER A 232 3.08 12.24 25.49
C SER A 232 3.07 11.78 24.03
N PRO A 233 3.32 10.49 23.72
CA PRO A 233 3.10 9.95 22.38
C PRO A 233 1.63 10.07 21.97
N ALA A 234 1.37 10.44 20.71
CA ALA A 234 0.05 10.28 20.13
C ALA A 234 -0.30 8.79 20.02
N GLY A 235 -1.54 8.44 20.35
CA GLY A 235 -2.12 7.12 20.14
C GLY A 235 -2.41 6.84 18.66
N THR A 236 -2.94 5.65 18.39
CA THR A 236 -3.31 5.18 17.06
C THR A 236 -4.72 5.65 16.69
N GLY A 237 -4.90 6.25 15.51
CA GLY A 237 -6.21 6.77 15.06
C GLY A 237 -6.57 8.15 15.60
N GLY A 238 -5.58 9.00 15.91
CA GLY A 238 -5.82 10.40 16.31
C GLY A 238 -6.10 10.62 17.81
N THR A 239 -6.15 9.57 18.63
CA THR A 239 -6.35 9.67 20.09
C THR A 239 -5.02 9.88 20.83
N GLN A 240 -5.05 10.30 22.10
CA GLN A 240 -3.87 10.19 22.98
C GLN A 240 -3.83 8.81 23.66
N VAL A 241 -2.62 8.29 23.88
CA VAL A 241 -2.41 6.98 24.54
C VAL A 241 -3.05 6.93 25.93
N ALA A 242 -3.09 8.07 26.63
CA ALA A 242 -3.69 8.19 27.96
C ALA A 242 -5.21 7.93 27.95
N ASP A 243 -5.89 8.27 26.85
CA ASP A 243 -7.36 8.25 26.78
C ASP A 243 -7.92 6.89 26.32
N THR A 244 -7.06 6.01 25.79
CA THR A 244 -7.46 4.72 25.19
C THR A 244 -6.91 3.49 25.93
N PHE A 245 -6.20 3.67 27.04
CA PHE A 245 -5.55 2.58 27.75
C PHE A 245 -6.52 1.76 28.60
N SER A 246 -6.62 0.46 28.31
CA SER A 246 -7.27 -0.54 29.16
C SER A 246 -6.31 -1.68 29.46
N LEU A 247 -5.97 -1.88 30.74
CA LEU A 247 -4.99 -2.90 31.17
C LEU A 247 -5.37 -4.31 30.70
N LYS A 248 -6.66 -4.67 30.80
CA LYS A 248 -7.18 -5.99 30.38
C LYS A 248 -7.02 -6.18 28.87
N GLN A 249 -7.27 -5.13 28.09
CA GLN A 249 -7.16 -5.14 26.64
C GLN A 249 -5.69 -5.22 26.20
N SER A 250 -4.81 -4.45 26.84
CA SER A 250 -3.37 -4.50 26.61
C SER A 250 -2.77 -5.89 26.87
N ILE A 251 -3.22 -6.61 27.91
CA ILE A 251 -2.78 -7.99 28.16
C ILE A 251 -3.28 -8.94 27.05
N LYS A 252 -4.55 -8.82 26.64
CA LYS A 252 -5.10 -9.62 25.52
C LYS A 252 -4.30 -9.37 24.23
N TYR A 253 -3.94 -8.12 23.97
CA TYR A 253 -3.14 -7.73 22.81
C TYR A 253 -1.72 -8.27 22.89
N ALA A 254 -1.07 -8.20 24.04
CA ALA A 254 0.25 -8.81 24.23
C ALA A 254 0.23 -10.32 23.97
N LEU A 255 -0.76 -11.04 24.50
CA LEU A 255 -0.94 -12.48 24.24
C LEU A 255 -1.19 -12.79 22.77
N SER A 256 -1.98 -11.95 22.09
CA SER A 256 -2.26 -12.10 20.66
C SER A 256 -0.98 -11.92 19.83
N GLN A 257 -0.12 -10.97 20.20
CA GLN A 257 1.18 -10.79 19.53
C GLN A 257 2.12 -11.96 19.71
N VAL A 258 2.19 -12.52 20.91
CA VAL A 258 2.96 -13.75 21.15
C VAL A 258 2.44 -14.88 20.26
N ALA A 259 1.12 -15.03 20.17
CA ALA A 259 0.50 -16.04 19.31
C ALA A 259 0.86 -15.84 17.82
N TYR A 260 0.81 -14.60 17.32
CA TYR A 260 1.21 -14.29 15.94
C TYR A 260 2.66 -14.67 15.64
N MET A 261 3.58 -14.47 16.57
CA MET A 261 4.99 -14.86 16.39
C MET A 261 5.16 -16.37 16.16
N PHE A 262 4.24 -17.19 16.67
CA PHE A 262 4.22 -18.64 16.50
C PHE A 262 3.33 -19.11 15.34
N GLY A 263 2.80 -18.20 14.51
CA GLY A 263 1.95 -18.55 13.36
C GLY A 263 0.47 -18.76 13.71
N ILE A 264 0.03 -18.34 14.90
CA ILE A 264 -1.36 -18.39 15.33
C ILE A 264 -2.01 -17.03 15.07
N ASN A 265 -2.94 -16.96 14.11
CA ASN A 265 -3.68 -15.75 13.78
C ASN A 265 -4.75 -15.42 14.85
N ALA A 266 -4.33 -14.85 15.97
CA ALA A 266 -5.19 -14.65 17.15
C ALA A 266 -6.17 -13.46 17.08
N GLY A 267 -6.02 -12.57 16.10
CA GLY A 267 -6.88 -11.40 15.92
C GLY A 267 -8.07 -11.63 14.98
N PRO A 268 -8.90 -10.59 14.79
CA PRO A 268 -10.07 -10.62 13.91
C PRO A 268 -9.68 -10.57 12.43
N GLU A 269 -10.59 -11.06 11.57
CA GLU A 269 -10.37 -11.22 10.12
C GLU A 269 -9.86 -9.95 9.44
N HIS A 270 -10.48 -8.80 9.74
CA HIS A 270 -10.11 -7.52 9.14
C HIS A 270 -8.68 -7.04 9.46
N LEU A 271 -7.99 -7.62 10.45
CA LEU A 271 -6.60 -7.27 10.80
C LEU A 271 -5.57 -8.31 10.35
N ASN A 272 -5.97 -9.58 10.16
CA ASN A 272 -5.03 -10.67 9.86
C ASN A 272 -5.45 -11.58 8.70
N GLY A 273 -6.51 -11.22 7.97
CA GLY A 273 -7.02 -11.90 6.78
C GLY A 273 -7.86 -13.14 7.11
N ILE A 274 -7.42 -13.98 8.03
CA ILE A 274 -8.17 -15.16 8.48
C ILE A 274 -7.90 -15.46 9.95
N PRO A 275 -8.94 -15.56 10.81
CA PRO A 275 -8.78 -15.93 12.20
C PRO A 275 -8.34 -17.39 12.36
N TRP A 276 -7.54 -17.68 13.39
CA TRP A 276 -7.03 -19.02 13.70
C TRP A 276 -8.13 -20.09 13.75
N LYS A 277 -9.27 -19.75 14.34
CA LYS A 277 -10.43 -20.66 14.49
C LYS A 277 -11.04 -21.09 13.15
N ASP A 278 -10.87 -20.28 12.11
CA ASP A 278 -11.47 -20.48 10.79
C ASP A 278 -10.47 -21.15 9.82
N SER A 279 -9.20 -21.28 10.24
CA SER A 279 -8.17 -22.00 9.50
C SER A 279 -8.39 -23.53 9.53
N PRO A 280 -8.07 -24.25 8.45
CA PRO A 280 -8.27 -25.69 8.37
C PRO A 280 -7.33 -26.47 9.29
N PHE A 281 -7.74 -27.67 9.68
CA PHE A 281 -7.01 -28.52 10.63
C PHE A 281 -5.55 -28.80 10.22
N TRP A 282 -5.26 -28.94 8.93
CA TRP A 282 -3.90 -29.18 8.46
C TRP A 282 -2.96 -27.98 8.73
N ILE A 283 -3.47 -26.75 8.70
CA ILE A 283 -2.71 -25.55 9.11
C ILE A 283 -2.38 -25.62 10.59
N HIS A 284 -3.35 -26.01 11.42
CA HIS A 284 -3.12 -26.19 12.85
C HIS A 284 -2.04 -27.24 13.12
N GLY A 285 -2.13 -28.39 12.44
CA GLY A 285 -1.13 -29.46 12.55
C GLY A 285 0.29 -29.00 12.19
N LEU A 286 0.44 -28.21 11.13
CA LEU A 286 1.74 -27.67 10.71
C LEU A 286 2.32 -26.69 11.74
N VAL A 287 1.51 -25.78 12.27
CA VAL A 287 1.93 -24.82 13.31
C VAL A 287 2.26 -25.53 14.63
N TYR A 288 1.48 -26.52 15.05
CA TYR A 288 1.84 -27.32 16.23
C TYR A 288 3.15 -28.09 15.98
N GLY A 289 3.36 -28.59 14.76
CA GLY A 289 4.63 -29.18 14.34
C GLY A 289 5.81 -28.22 14.48
N THR A 290 5.66 -26.96 14.05
CA THR A 290 6.74 -25.96 14.18
C THR A 290 7.04 -25.62 15.64
N LEU A 291 6.03 -25.59 16.50
CA LEU A 291 6.19 -25.41 17.95
C LEU A 291 7.03 -26.53 18.59
N VAL A 292 6.86 -27.79 18.16
CA VAL A 292 7.70 -28.91 18.63
C VAL A 292 9.17 -28.67 18.26
N PHE A 293 9.45 -28.23 17.04
CA PHE A 293 10.82 -27.92 16.59
C PHE A 293 11.42 -26.72 17.33
N VAL A 294 10.65 -25.65 17.55
CA VAL A 294 11.09 -24.51 18.35
C VAL A 294 11.38 -24.94 19.79
N LEU A 295 10.52 -25.74 20.41
CA LEU A 295 10.73 -26.28 21.75
C LEU A 295 11.99 -27.15 21.80
N ALA A 296 12.19 -28.03 20.83
CA ALA A 296 13.40 -28.85 20.73
C ALA A 296 14.66 -27.98 20.66
N MET A 297 14.64 -26.89 19.87
CA MET A 297 15.76 -25.94 19.79
C MET A 297 16.05 -25.30 21.14
N VAL A 298 15.02 -24.83 21.85
CA VAL A 298 15.16 -24.23 23.18
C VAL A 298 15.73 -25.23 24.18
N VAL A 299 15.22 -26.47 24.20
CA VAL A 299 15.72 -27.52 25.09
C VAL A 299 17.19 -27.83 24.80
N CYS A 300 17.56 -28.02 23.53
CA CYS A 300 18.95 -28.24 23.16
C CYS A 300 19.87 -27.08 23.55
N PHE A 301 19.41 -25.84 23.33
CA PHE A 301 20.14 -24.65 23.75
C PHE A 301 20.35 -24.59 25.27
N LEU A 302 19.30 -24.82 26.06
CA LEU A 302 19.37 -24.82 27.52
C LEU A 302 20.30 -25.93 28.03
N VAL A 303 20.20 -27.14 27.47
CA VAL A 303 21.08 -28.26 27.84
C VAL A 303 22.54 -27.92 27.54
N THR A 304 22.85 -27.38 26.35
CA THR A 304 24.21 -26.97 25.99
C THR A 304 24.71 -25.86 26.92
N ALA A 305 23.92 -24.81 27.14
CA ALA A 305 24.28 -23.72 28.04
C ALA A 305 24.53 -24.20 29.47
N ILE A 306 23.74 -25.15 29.98
CA ILE A 306 23.92 -25.71 31.33
C ILE A 306 25.16 -26.61 31.40
N ARG A 307 25.41 -27.45 30.39
CA ARG A 307 26.55 -28.38 30.35
C ARG A 307 27.89 -27.64 30.26
N HIS A 308 27.96 -26.57 29.46
CA HIS A 308 29.20 -25.83 29.21
C HIS A 308 29.27 -24.57 30.07
N LYS A 309 30.11 -24.61 31.13
CA LYS A 309 30.20 -23.50 32.11
C LYS A 309 30.55 -22.15 31.47
N GLU A 310 31.38 -22.15 30.43
CA GLU A 310 31.77 -20.94 29.70
C GLU A 310 30.60 -20.23 28.98
N ASP A 311 29.58 -20.99 28.57
CA ASP A 311 28.44 -20.45 27.83
C ASP A 311 27.28 -20.03 28.72
N ARG A 312 27.24 -20.47 29.98
CA ARG A 312 26.10 -20.19 30.90
C ARG A 312 25.75 -18.71 30.97
N PHE A 313 26.73 -17.88 31.30
CA PHE A 313 26.50 -16.46 31.49
C PHE A 313 26.27 -15.72 30.16
N PRO A 314 27.10 -15.91 29.11
CA PRO A 314 26.82 -15.34 27.80
C PRO A 314 25.45 -15.73 27.23
N ALA A 315 25.04 -17.00 27.38
CA ALA A 315 23.73 -17.49 26.98
C ALA A 315 22.60 -16.83 27.76
N LEU A 316 22.71 -16.76 29.09
CA LEU A 316 21.72 -16.09 29.93
C LEU A 316 21.60 -14.60 29.61
N ALA A 317 22.72 -13.89 29.53
CA ALA A 317 22.75 -12.46 29.24
C ALA A 317 22.17 -12.14 27.85
N SER A 318 22.50 -12.95 26.84
CA SER A 318 21.92 -12.82 25.50
C SER A 318 20.42 -13.10 25.50
N SER A 319 19.99 -14.15 26.21
CA SER A 319 18.58 -14.51 26.34
C SER A 319 17.77 -13.37 26.97
N ILE A 320 18.30 -12.75 28.03
CA ILE A 320 17.69 -11.58 28.67
C ILE A 320 17.58 -10.42 27.68
N LEU A 321 18.64 -10.11 26.93
CA LEU A 321 18.61 -9.05 25.91
C LEU A 321 17.53 -9.30 24.85
N PHE A 322 17.49 -10.50 24.25
CA PHE A 322 16.50 -10.84 23.23
C PHE A 322 15.07 -10.82 23.77
N ILE A 323 14.82 -11.44 24.94
CA ILE A 323 13.50 -11.51 25.56
C ILE A 323 13.01 -10.12 25.97
N CYS A 324 13.87 -9.30 26.57
CA CYS A 324 13.51 -7.93 26.94
C CYS A 324 13.24 -7.06 25.70
N PHE A 325 13.99 -7.25 24.61
CA PHE A 325 13.73 -6.53 23.35
C PHE A 325 12.37 -6.91 22.77
N ILE A 326 12.10 -8.21 22.63
CA ILE A 326 10.81 -8.73 22.13
C ILE A 326 9.67 -8.23 23.03
N GLY A 327 9.84 -8.34 24.35
CA GLY A 327 8.86 -7.87 25.33
C GLY A 327 8.61 -6.36 25.22
N ALA A 328 9.65 -5.54 25.06
CA ALA A 328 9.50 -4.09 24.89
C ALA A 328 8.72 -3.74 23.60
N CYS A 329 9.00 -4.42 22.50
CA CYS A 329 8.26 -4.26 21.25
C CYS A 329 6.80 -4.71 21.35
N ILE A 330 6.51 -5.80 22.08
CA ILE A 330 5.14 -6.26 22.33
C ILE A 330 4.40 -5.27 23.22
N VAL A 331 5.02 -4.79 24.29
CA VAL A 331 4.41 -3.83 25.21
C VAL A 331 4.07 -2.56 24.47
N SER A 332 4.99 -1.95 23.72
CA SER A 332 4.73 -0.66 23.05
C SER A 332 3.60 -0.71 22.03
N SER A 333 3.40 -1.86 21.38
CA SER A 333 2.34 -2.05 20.40
C SER A 333 1.02 -2.53 21.00
N SER A 334 1.01 -3.00 22.26
CA SER A 334 -0.19 -3.47 22.96
C SER A 334 -0.97 -2.37 23.68
N VAL A 335 -0.41 -1.16 23.83
CA VAL A 335 -1.05 0.00 24.49
C VAL A 335 -2.01 0.74 23.52
N THR A 336 -2.27 0.17 22.35
CA THR A 336 -3.07 0.74 21.27
C THR A 336 -4.50 0.18 21.26
N ILE A 337 -5.36 0.70 20.38
CA ILE A 337 -6.77 0.27 20.26
C ILE A 337 -6.95 -1.06 19.51
N ARG A 338 -5.95 -1.54 18.77
CA ARG A 338 -6.00 -2.75 17.92
C ARG A 338 -4.60 -3.27 17.70
N VAL A 339 -4.38 -4.55 17.44
CA VAL A 339 -3.05 -5.10 17.09
C VAL A 339 -2.94 -5.32 15.60
N GLU A 340 -2.10 -4.52 14.93
CA GLU A 340 -1.81 -4.68 13.51
C GLU A 340 -0.60 -5.58 13.29
N MET A 341 -0.64 -6.39 12.23
CA MET A 341 0.43 -7.34 11.91
C MET A 341 1.79 -6.66 11.72
N ARG A 342 1.81 -5.41 11.24
CA ARG A 342 3.02 -4.62 11.01
C ARG A 342 3.86 -4.39 12.27
N TRP A 343 3.23 -4.35 13.44
CA TRP A 343 3.94 -4.17 14.70
C TRP A 343 4.54 -5.45 15.25
N VAL A 344 3.93 -6.61 14.93
CA VAL A 344 4.44 -7.92 15.32
C VAL A 344 5.73 -8.25 14.57
N TYR A 345 5.89 -7.69 13.36
CA TYR A 345 6.95 -8.10 12.45
C TYR A 345 8.36 -7.91 13.02
N ILE A 346 8.60 -6.84 13.80
CA ILE A 346 9.91 -6.65 14.46
C ILE A 346 10.16 -7.69 15.56
N SER A 347 9.16 -8.03 16.36
CA SER A 347 9.26 -9.04 17.41
C SER A 347 9.51 -10.42 16.81
N TYR A 348 8.84 -10.75 15.71
CA TYR A 348 9.08 -11.95 14.92
C TYR A 348 10.51 -11.99 14.37
N THR A 349 10.98 -10.87 13.79
CA THR A 349 12.35 -10.76 13.26
C THR A 349 13.41 -10.96 14.35
N ALA A 350 13.20 -10.38 15.53
CA ALA A 350 14.06 -10.59 16.69
C ALA A 350 14.04 -12.05 17.18
N ALA A 351 12.89 -12.72 17.13
CA ALA A 351 12.80 -14.15 17.44
C ALA A 351 13.58 -15.02 16.45
N LEU A 352 13.54 -14.71 15.15
CA LEU A 352 14.37 -15.41 14.14
C LEU A 352 15.88 -15.23 14.42
N LEU A 353 16.30 -14.02 14.81
CA LEU A 353 17.68 -13.76 15.24
C LEU A 353 18.03 -14.55 16.51
N TYR A 354 17.10 -14.65 17.45
CA TYR A 354 17.32 -15.40 18.69
C TYR A 354 17.45 -16.90 18.43
N LEU A 355 16.60 -17.48 17.57
CA LEU A 355 16.72 -18.88 17.14
C LEU A 355 18.06 -19.13 16.42
N SER A 356 18.50 -18.17 15.59
CA SER A 356 19.80 -18.22 14.93
C SER A 356 20.95 -18.21 15.94
N TYR A 357 20.85 -17.41 17.00
CA TYR A 357 21.80 -17.40 18.11
C TYR A 357 21.82 -18.71 18.89
N MET A 358 20.64 -19.25 19.25
CA MET A 358 20.54 -20.55 19.94
C MET A 358 21.24 -21.65 19.15
N TYR A 359 21.01 -21.71 17.84
CA TYR A 359 21.71 -22.62 16.95
C TYR A 359 23.24 -22.45 17.00
N GLY A 360 23.72 -21.20 17.01
CA GLY A 360 25.14 -20.88 17.09
C GLY A 360 25.83 -21.37 18.37
N VAL A 361 25.13 -21.31 19.51
CA VAL A 361 25.60 -21.86 20.80
C VAL A 361 25.58 -23.38 20.79
N ILE A 362 24.57 -24.01 20.19
CA ILE A 362 24.53 -25.48 20.10
C ILE A 362 25.70 -25.99 19.26
N ILE A 363 25.97 -25.37 18.10
CA ILE A 363 26.96 -25.88 17.14
C ILE A 363 28.42 -25.63 17.55
N SER A 364 28.69 -24.73 18.51
CA SER A 364 30.04 -24.45 18.98
C SER A 364 30.69 -25.61 19.73
N HIS A 365 29.88 -26.47 20.35
CA HIS A 365 30.34 -27.62 21.18
C HIS A 365 30.19 -28.97 20.50
N VAL A 366 29.81 -28.97 19.22
CA VAL A 366 29.70 -30.18 18.42
C VAL A 366 31.04 -30.42 17.72
N GLU A 367 31.91 -31.23 18.34
CA GLU A 367 33.15 -31.75 17.74
C GLU A 367 32.81 -32.74 16.64
N VAL A 368 33.01 -32.39 15.37
CA VAL A 368 32.72 -33.31 14.27
C VAL A 368 33.70 -33.14 13.12
N THR A 369 34.31 -34.27 12.76
CA THR A 369 35.35 -34.51 11.75
C THR A 369 34.85 -34.42 10.29
N LYS A 370 33.53 -34.26 10.05
CA LYS A 370 32.90 -34.05 8.73
C LYS A 370 31.70 -33.09 8.80
N ALA A 371 31.64 -32.10 7.90
CA ALA A 371 30.60 -31.06 7.87
C ALA A 371 29.14 -31.59 7.77
N ILE A 372 28.94 -32.78 7.20
CA ILE A 372 27.62 -33.41 6.99
C ILE A 372 27.00 -33.88 8.31
N GLN A 373 27.78 -34.41 9.25
CA GLN A 373 27.28 -34.90 10.54
C GLN A 373 26.89 -33.76 11.51
N LYS A 374 27.38 -32.53 11.30
CA LYS A 374 26.96 -31.31 12.02
C LYS A 374 25.54 -30.86 11.67
N PHE A 375 25.09 -31.14 10.45
CA PHE A 375 23.84 -30.62 9.89
C PHE A 375 22.60 -31.40 10.35
N VAL A 376 22.77 -32.71 10.59
CA VAL A 376 21.64 -33.67 10.58
C VAL A 376 20.66 -33.53 11.75
N PRO A 377 21.04 -33.28 13.02
CA PRO A 377 20.03 -33.08 14.06
C PRO A 377 19.62 -31.61 14.24
N TYR A 378 20.55 -30.67 14.35
CA TYR A 378 20.23 -29.30 14.79
C TYR A 378 19.92 -28.34 13.63
N GLY A 379 20.56 -28.52 12.47
CA GLY A 379 20.27 -27.73 11.27
C GLY A 379 18.91 -28.10 10.67
N ALA A 380 18.55 -29.38 10.79
CA ALA A 380 17.24 -29.90 10.40
C ALA A 380 16.08 -29.22 11.14
N ILE A 381 16.26 -28.76 12.39
CA ILE A 381 15.20 -28.10 13.16
C ILE A 381 14.76 -26.79 12.51
N LEU A 382 15.71 -25.92 12.12
CA LEU A 382 15.39 -24.65 11.46
C LEU A 382 14.94 -24.84 10.02
N VAL A 383 15.49 -25.83 9.31
CA VAL A 383 14.98 -26.23 7.99
C VAL A 383 13.53 -26.70 8.11
N ALA A 384 13.22 -27.59 9.06
CA ALA A 384 11.88 -28.09 9.29
C ALA A 384 10.92 -26.96 9.68
N TYR A 385 11.35 -26.01 10.52
CA TYR A 385 10.56 -24.82 10.82
C TYR A 385 10.18 -24.06 9.55
N VAL A 386 11.13 -23.73 8.68
CA VAL A 386 10.83 -22.99 7.44
C VAL A 386 9.97 -23.83 6.49
N VAL A 387 10.26 -25.13 6.34
CA VAL A 387 9.50 -26.04 5.45
C VAL A 387 8.05 -26.17 5.90
N LEU A 388 7.78 -26.27 7.20
CA LEU A 388 6.43 -26.35 7.73
C LEU A 388 5.71 -24.99 7.73
N MET A 389 6.43 -23.90 8.01
CA MET A 389 5.85 -22.55 7.95
C MET A 389 5.59 -22.08 6.52
N PHE A 390 6.28 -22.62 5.51
CA PHE A 390 6.08 -22.25 4.11
C PHE A 390 4.63 -22.36 3.66
N PRO A 391 3.99 -23.56 3.69
CA PRO A 391 2.58 -23.68 3.32
C PRO A 391 1.63 -22.90 4.26
N VAL A 392 1.96 -22.77 5.55
CA VAL A 392 1.16 -21.98 6.50
C VAL A 392 1.12 -20.51 6.11
N GLN A 393 2.29 -19.93 5.84
CA GLN A 393 2.42 -18.53 5.47
C GLN A 393 1.85 -18.28 4.07
N THR A 394 2.10 -19.17 3.10
CA THR A 394 1.47 -19.06 1.78
C THR A 394 -0.07 -19.10 1.88
N TYR A 395 -0.62 -19.94 2.75
CA TYR A 395 -2.06 -19.97 3.00
C TYR A 395 -2.56 -18.67 3.62
N TYR A 396 -1.94 -18.15 4.68
CA TYR A 396 -2.36 -16.84 5.23
C TYR A 396 -2.23 -15.70 4.21
N ARG A 397 -1.23 -15.79 3.32
CA ARG A 397 -1.03 -14.86 2.19
C ARG A 397 -2.06 -14.92 1.10
N SER A 398 -2.96 -15.90 1.04
CA SER A 398 -4.10 -15.79 0.13
C SER A 398 -5.24 -14.94 0.70
N PHE A 399 -5.16 -14.48 1.96
CA PHE A 399 -6.25 -13.75 2.63
C PHE A 399 -5.94 -12.26 2.89
N TYR A 400 -4.83 -11.70 2.39
CA TYR A 400 -4.63 -10.25 2.47
C TYR A 400 -5.76 -9.41 1.83
N PRO A 401 -6.53 -9.91 0.82
CA PRO A 401 -7.66 -9.15 0.31
C PRO A 401 -8.76 -8.84 1.32
N LYS A 402 -8.80 -9.57 2.44
CA LYS A 402 -9.77 -9.39 3.53
C LYS A 402 -9.32 -8.38 4.59
N LEU A 403 -8.13 -7.80 4.46
CA LEU A 403 -7.67 -6.75 5.37
C LEU A 403 -8.56 -5.52 5.23
N TYR A 404 -8.82 -4.82 6.33
CA TYR A 404 -9.82 -3.74 6.39
C TYR A 404 -9.62 -2.62 5.35
N TYR A 405 -8.37 -2.37 4.93
CA TYR A 405 -8.04 -1.31 3.97
C TYR A 405 -7.98 -1.80 2.53
N TRP A 406 -7.92 -3.13 2.31
CA TRP A 406 -7.66 -3.69 0.99
C TRP A 406 -8.82 -3.51 0.01
N PRO A 407 -10.11 -3.73 0.38
CA PRO A 407 -11.23 -3.47 -0.52
C PRO A 407 -11.24 -2.03 -1.01
N ASN A 408 -11.00 -1.06 -0.12
CA ASN A 408 -10.91 0.35 -0.53
C ASN A 408 -9.71 0.59 -1.44
N GLN A 409 -8.54 0.02 -1.13
CA GLN A 409 -7.37 0.11 -2.02
C GLN A 409 -7.67 -0.45 -3.42
N MET A 410 -8.44 -1.54 -3.53
CA MET A 410 -8.88 -2.10 -4.81
C MET A 410 -9.84 -1.16 -5.55
N ARG A 411 -10.80 -0.52 -4.84
CA ARG A 411 -11.69 0.49 -5.43
C ARG A 411 -10.91 1.62 -6.08
N TYR A 412 -9.93 2.18 -5.38
CA TYR A 412 -9.12 3.28 -5.89
C TYR A 412 -8.08 2.84 -6.93
N ASN A 413 -7.61 1.59 -6.89
CA ASN A 413 -6.86 1.03 -8.00
C ASN A 413 -7.73 0.93 -9.27
N SER A 414 -8.96 0.43 -9.14
CA SER A 414 -9.93 0.34 -10.23
C SER A 414 -10.32 1.73 -10.75
N LEU A 415 -10.44 2.73 -9.88
CA LEU A 415 -10.64 4.12 -10.30
C LEU A 415 -9.50 4.60 -11.18
N ALA A 416 -8.24 4.33 -10.80
CA ALA A 416 -7.07 4.68 -11.61
C ALA A 416 -7.04 3.94 -12.96
N GLU A 417 -7.42 2.64 -12.96
CA GLU A 417 -7.48 1.78 -14.15
C GLU A 417 -8.49 2.30 -15.18
N GLU A 418 -9.71 2.59 -14.73
CA GLU A 418 -10.80 3.07 -15.59
C GLU A 418 -10.65 4.54 -16.01
N THR A 419 -9.66 5.26 -15.45
CA THR A 419 -9.44 6.68 -15.71
C THR A 419 -8.03 6.94 -16.28
N TYR A 420 -7.04 7.22 -15.43
CA TYR A 420 -5.72 7.68 -15.86
C TYR A 420 -4.95 6.62 -16.64
N GLU A 421 -5.02 5.34 -16.28
CA GLU A 421 -4.33 4.29 -17.05
C GLU A 421 -4.92 4.14 -18.46
N LYS A 422 -6.23 4.37 -18.62
CA LYS A 422 -6.95 4.26 -19.89
C LYS A 422 -6.81 5.50 -20.78
N TYR A 423 -6.94 6.69 -20.19
CA TYR A 423 -7.01 7.96 -20.93
C TYR A 423 -5.71 8.78 -20.87
N GLY A 424 -4.79 8.46 -19.96
CA GLY A 424 -3.54 9.20 -19.79
C GLY A 424 -3.78 10.69 -19.52
N ASP A 425 -3.02 11.54 -20.21
CA ASP A 425 -3.10 12.99 -20.03
C ASP A 425 -4.43 13.58 -20.55
N ALA A 426 -5.15 12.90 -21.45
CA ALA A 426 -6.46 13.33 -21.94
C ALA A 426 -7.56 13.29 -20.88
N LEU A 427 -7.31 12.65 -19.73
CA LEU A 427 -8.20 12.68 -18.56
C LEU A 427 -8.37 14.11 -18.02
N PHE A 428 -7.31 14.92 -18.07
CA PHE A 428 -7.31 16.25 -17.45
C PHE A 428 -8.15 17.29 -18.21
N ASP A 429 -8.53 16.98 -19.46
CA ASP A 429 -9.46 17.80 -20.26
C ASP A 429 -10.93 17.34 -20.09
N LYS A 430 -11.19 16.39 -19.17
CA LYS A 430 -12.51 15.81 -18.94
C LYS A 430 -13.10 16.21 -17.58
N THR A 431 -14.42 16.21 -17.50
CA THR A 431 -15.19 16.15 -16.25
C THR A 431 -15.56 14.70 -15.97
N VAL A 432 -15.27 14.23 -14.76
CA VAL A 432 -15.54 12.86 -14.31
C VAL A 432 -16.85 12.83 -13.54
N TYR A 433 -17.86 12.20 -14.12
CA TYR A 433 -19.15 11.96 -13.49
C TYR A 433 -19.14 10.57 -12.83
N ILE A 434 -19.54 10.47 -11.57
CA ILE A 434 -19.67 9.20 -10.84
C ILE A 434 -21.15 8.99 -10.52
N LEU A 435 -21.72 7.91 -11.08
CA LEU A 435 -23.10 7.50 -10.84
C LEU A 435 -23.21 6.81 -9.47
N GLY A 436 -23.93 7.46 -8.56
CA GLY A 436 -24.09 7.08 -7.17
C GLY A 436 -22.91 7.50 -6.28
N ASN A 437 -23.07 7.31 -4.97
CA ASN A 437 -22.01 7.52 -3.97
C ASN A 437 -22.12 6.49 -2.83
N THR A 438 -22.32 5.22 -3.19
CA THR A 438 -22.40 4.09 -2.26
C THR A 438 -21.08 3.84 -1.54
N TYR A 439 -19.95 4.21 -2.15
CA TYR A 439 -18.64 4.09 -1.52
C TYR A 439 -18.31 5.23 -0.56
N GLU A 440 -19.18 6.24 -0.43
CA GLU A 440 -18.99 7.39 0.45
C GLU A 440 -17.64 8.08 0.22
N MET A 441 -17.32 8.38 -1.05
CA MET A 441 -16.07 9.06 -1.40
C MET A 441 -16.07 10.45 -0.75
N SER A 442 -15.03 10.75 0.02
CA SER A 442 -14.89 12.06 0.66
C SER A 442 -14.56 13.15 -0.36
N GLU A 443 -15.01 14.37 -0.08
CA GLU A 443 -14.69 15.57 -0.87
C GLU A 443 -13.17 15.73 -1.07
N PHE A 444 -12.39 15.57 0.00
CA PHE A 444 -10.92 15.55 -0.08
C PHE A 444 -10.39 14.54 -1.11
N THR A 445 -10.99 13.34 -1.17
CA THR A 445 -10.54 12.30 -2.10
C THR A 445 -10.93 12.67 -3.53
N ALA A 446 -12.16 13.10 -3.76
CA ALA A 446 -12.63 13.55 -5.07
C ALA A 446 -11.73 14.66 -5.64
N ASP A 447 -11.38 15.64 -4.80
CA ASP A 447 -10.54 16.78 -5.20
C ASP A 447 -9.08 16.43 -5.41
N THR A 448 -8.56 15.41 -4.71
CA THR A 448 -7.10 15.18 -4.63
C THR A 448 -6.65 13.97 -5.43
N PHE A 449 -7.51 12.97 -5.61
CA PHE A 449 -7.14 11.68 -6.18
C PHE A 449 -6.44 11.82 -7.54
N PHE A 450 -6.99 12.61 -8.45
CA PHE A 450 -6.44 12.75 -9.79
C PHE A 450 -5.22 13.68 -9.88
N LYS A 451 -5.07 14.60 -8.91
CA LYS A 451 -3.89 15.48 -8.85
C LYS A 451 -2.59 14.68 -8.75
N VAL A 452 -2.65 13.46 -8.21
CA VAL A 452 -1.52 12.53 -8.10
C VAL A 452 -0.84 12.27 -9.44
N TYR A 453 -1.59 12.32 -10.54
CA TYR A 453 -1.11 12.04 -11.88
C TYR A 453 -0.72 13.30 -12.69
N ASP A 454 -0.84 14.50 -12.10
CA ASP A 454 -0.53 15.75 -12.77
C ASP A 454 0.99 15.93 -12.95
N LYS A 455 1.46 15.70 -14.19
CA LYS A 455 2.87 15.86 -14.56
C LYS A 455 3.35 17.30 -14.48
N LYS A 456 2.44 18.28 -14.68
CA LYS A 456 2.78 19.71 -14.66
C LYS A 456 2.94 20.22 -13.24
N LYS A 457 2.53 19.45 -12.22
CA LYS A 457 2.52 19.85 -10.81
C LYS A 457 1.81 21.19 -10.61
N ALA A 458 0.80 21.45 -11.42
CA ALA A 458 -0.11 22.56 -11.24
C ALA A 458 -1.10 22.27 -10.10
N PHE A 459 -1.18 21.00 -9.67
CA PHE A 459 -2.12 20.51 -8.65
C PHE A 459 -3.57 20.70 -9.10
N THR A 460 -3.79 20.56 -10.40
CA THR A 460 -5.12 20.62 -11.03
C THR A 460 -5.53 19.22 -11.44
N GLY A 461 -6.68 18.76 -10.95
CA GLY A 461 -7.32 17.53 -11.39
C GLY A 461 -8.57 17.82 -12.23
N PRO A 462 -9.09 16.85 -12.99
CA PRO A 462 -10.43 16.92 -13.54
C PRO A 462 -11.45 17.18 -12.43
N GLU A 463 -12.53 17.88 -12.78
CA GLU A 463 -13.68 18.05 -11.89
C GLU A 463 -14.39 16.72 -11.69
N VAL A 464 -14.75 16.39 -10.44
CA VAL A 464 -15.47 15.17 -10.09
C VAL A 464 -16.88 15.55 -9.64
N VAL A 465 -17.88 15.05 -10.37
CA VAL A 465 -19.30 15.34 -10.12
C VAL A 465 -20.02 14.04 -9.78
N PHE A 466 -20.69 14.00 -8.64
CA PHE A 466 -21.56 12.88 -8.30
C PHE A 466 -22.96 13.13 -8.86
N ILE A 467 -23.53 12.12 -9.51
CA ILE A 467 -24.89 12.15 -10.07
C ILE A 467 -25.68 10.97 -9.51
N ASP A 468 -26.97 11.18 -9.21
CA ASP A 468 -27.82 10.09 -8.71
C ASP A 468 -28.40 9.26 -9.87
N ASN A 469 -28.69 9.93 -11.00
CA ASN A 469 -29.21 9.30 -12.21
C ASN A 469 -28.52 9.83 -13.47
N ILE A 470 -28.42 8.99 -14.51
CA ILE A 470 -27.92 9.39 -15.83
C ILE A 470 -28.75 10.51 -16.45
N ASP A 471 -30.01 10.70 -16.04
CA ASP A 471 -30.92 11.75 -16.50
C ASP A 471 -30.42 13.17 -16.18
N GLU A 472 -29.59 13.32 -15.16
CA GLU A 472 -28.98 14.60 -14.76
C GLU A 472 -27.87 15.05 -15.71
N VAL A 473 -27.35 14.13 -16.54
CA VAL A 473 -26.38 14.44 -17.58
C VAL A 473 -27.12 14.54 -18.91
N GLY A 474 -26.82 15.60 -19.66
CA GLY A 474 -27.31 15.77 -21.03
C GLY A 474 -26.69 14.77 -22.01
N LEU A 475 -26.58 15.15 -23.29
CA LEU A 475 -25.86 14.33 -24.26
C LEU A 475 -24.38 14.21 -23.88
N VAL A 476 -23.82 13.01 -24.06
CA VAL A 476 -22.44 12.71 -23.67
C VAL A 476 -21.47 13.27 -24.68
N HIS A 477 -20.71 14.29 -24.27
CA HIS A 477 -19.65 14.92 -25.07
C HIS A 477 -18.27 14.31 -24.80
N ASP A 478 -17.27 14.65 -25.62
CA ASP A 478 -15.93 14.06 -25.54
C ASP A 478 -15.13 14.50 -24.31
N ASN A 479 -15.51 15.61 -23.68
CA ASN A 479 -14.97 16.05 -22.40
C ASN A 479 -15.67 15.39 -21.20
N MET A 480 -16.55 14.42 -21.39
CA MET A 480 -17.21 13.70 -20.29
C MET A 480 -16.61 12.30 -20.11
N LEU A 481 -16.48 11.88 -18.86
CA LEU A 481 -16.18 10.50 -18.46
C LEU A 481 -17.20 10.10 -17.41
N ILE A 482 -18.01 9.07 -17.68
CA ILE A 482 -19.07 8.62 -16.78
C ILE A 482 -18.70 7.26 -16.22
N LEU A 483 -18.52 7.22 -14.90
CA LEU A 483 -18.19 6.02 -14.15
C LEU A 483 -19.40 5.55 -13.35
N ARG A 484 -19.48 4.24 -13.12
CA ARG A 484 -20.41 3.61 -12.19
C ARG A 484 -19.66 2.88 -11.09
N GLU A 485 -20.16 2.95 -9.87
CA GLU A 485 -19.71 2.06 -8.80
C GLU A 485 -20.20 0.62 -9.05
N ASP A 486 -19.26 -0.33 -9.14
CA ASP A 486 -19.57 -1.76 -9.20
C ASP A 486 -19.41 -2.41 -7.83
N THR A 487 -20.47 -2.31 -7.03
CA THR A 487 -20.53 -2.83 -5.65
C THR A 487 -20.28 -4.34 -5.55
N LYS A 488 -20.42 -5.09 -6.65
CA LYS A 488 -20.18 -6.53 -6.68
C LYS A 488 -18.69 -6.87 -6.70
N PHE A 489 -17.88 -6.03 -7.33
CA PHE A 489 -16.45 -6.24 -7.50
C PHE A 489 -15.57 -5.24 -6.73
N ASP A 490 -16.19 -4.39 -5.88
CA ASP A 490 -15.49 -3.33 -5.14
C ASP A 490 -14.63 -2.47 -6.08
N GLY A 491 -15.22 -2.00 -7.18
CA GLY A 491 -14.53 -1.23 -8.21
C GLY A 491 -15.39 -0.14 -8.85
N PHE A 492 -14.78 0.58 -9.79
CA PHE A 492 -15.43 1.49 -10.71
C PHE A 492 -15.48 0.86 -12.11
N GLN A 493 -16.42 1.30 -12.93
CA GLN A 493 -16.54 0.88 -14.31
C GLN A 493 -16.80 2.10 -15.18
N ASP A 494 -16.01 2.29 -16.25
CA ASP A 494 -16.34 3.27 -17.29
C ASP A 494 -17.55 2.80 -18.11
N ILE A 495 -18.63 3.57 -18.02
CA ILE A 495 -19.88 3.37 -18.75
C ILE A 495 -20.14 4.47 -19.79
N THR A 496 -19.16 5.32 -20.08
CA THR A 496 -19.31 6.51 -20.95
C THR A 496 -19.91 6.14 -22.30
N GLN A 497 -19.39 5.11 -22.96
CA GLN A 497 -19.90 4.68 -24.27
C GLN A 497 -21.33 4.15 -24.18
N PHE A 498 -21.62 3.35 -23.15
CA PHE A 498 -22.96 2.82 -22.91
C PHE A 498 -23.98 3.95 -22.69
N VAL A 499 -23.62 4.95 -21.88
CA VAL A 499 -24.50 6.11 -21.63
C VAL A 499 -24.64 6.96 -22.88
N ARG A 500 -23.57 7.14 -23.67
CA ARG A 500 -23.61 7.87 -24.94
C ARG A 500 -24.61 7.24 -25.92
N ASP A 501 -24.51 5.93 -26.10
CA ASP A 501 -25.39 5.18 -27.00
C ASP A 501 -26.84 5.12 -26.49
N LEU A 502 -27.03 5.11 -25.16
CA LEU A 502 -28.36 5.15 -24.53
C LEU A 502 -29.02 6.53 -24.65
N LYS A 503 -28.24 7.61 -24.49
CA LYS A 503 -28.72 9.00 -24.54
C LYS A 503 -29.05 9.45 -25.96
N CYS A 504 -28.28 9.02 -26.94
CA CYS A 504 -28.50 9.33 -28.35
C CYS A 504 -28.11 8.14 -29.22
N GLN A 505 -29.09 7.28 -29.51
CA GLN A 505 -28.90 6.14 -30.39
C GLN A 505 -29.12 6.56 -31.84
N ARG A 506 -28.08 6.48 -32.65
CA ARG A 506 -28.10 6.76 -34.09
C ARG A 506 -28.68 5.54 -34.82
N VAL A 507 -29.95 5.59 -35.21
CA VAL A 507 -30.64 4.44 -35.83
C VAL A 507 -30.43 4.42 -37.35
N TYR A 508 -30.64 5.56 -38.02
CA TYR A 508 -30.48 5.69 -39.46
C TYR A 508 -30.24 7.15 -39.87
N GLY A 509 -29.41 7.40 -40.89
CA GLY A 509 -29.29 8.71 -41.54
C GLY A 509 -28.79 9.86 -40.66
N TYR A 510 -28.26 9.60 -39.47
CA TYR A 510 -27.66 10.59 -38.56
C TYR A 510 -26.29 10.11 -38.09
N TYR A 511 -25.27 10.95 -38.25
CA TYR A 511 -23.86 10.54 -38.13
C TYR A 511 -23.14 11.22 -36.96
N GLU A 512 -21.93 10.74 -36.63
CA GLU A 512 -21.17 11.23 -35.46
C GLU A 512 -20.81 12.71 -35.54
N ASP A 513 -20.55 13.19 -36.75
CA ASP A 513 -20.23 14.58 -37.08
C ASP A 513 -21.48 15.43 -37.27
N THR A 514 -22.64 14.98 -36.76
CA THR A 514 -23.94 15.67 -36.75
C THR A 514 -24.59 15.84 -38.11
N TRP A 515 -23.97 15.35 -39.18
CA TRP A 515 -24.60 15.29 -40.49
C TRP A 515 -25.84 14.41 -40.46
N MET A 516 -26.85 14.85 -41.22
CA MET A 516 -28.12 14.18 -41.36
C MET A 516 -28.47 14.01 -42.84
N ASP A 517 -29.11 12.90 -43.18
CA ASP A 517 -29.64 12.64 -44.50
C ASP A 517 -31.06 13.23 -44.69
N GLU A 518 -31.58 13.18 -45.92
CA GLU A 518 -32.98 13.54 -46.24
C GLU A 518 -34.00 12.82 -45.33
N GLU A 519 -33.68 11.61 -44.88
CA GLU A 519 -34.45 10.87 -43.89
C GLU A 519 -33.52 10.33 -42.81
N ALA A 520 -33.83 10.63 -41.55
CA ALA A 520 -33.04 10.18 -40.42
C ALA A 520 -33.92 9.75 -39.25
N VAL A 521 -33.43 8.78 -38.47
CA VAL A 521 -34.07 8.27 -37.26
C VAL A 521 -33.04 8.24 -36.15
N VAL A 522 -33.37 8.89 -35.03
CA VAL A 522 -32.52 8.97 -33.84
C VAL A 522 -33.40 8.70 -32.63
N LYS A 523 -32.93 7.88 -31.69
CA LYS A 523 -33.59 7.76 -30.38
C LYS A 523 -32.85 8.59 -29.38
N VAL A 524 -33.55 9.52 -28.75
CA VAL A 524 -32.98 10.48 -27.81
C VAL A 524 -33.66 10.30 -26.46
N MET A 525 -32.86 10.20 -25.41
CA MET A 525 -33.35 10.22 -24.04
C MET A 525 -33.46 11.66 -23.56
N ALA A 526 -34.66 12.08 -23.16
CA ALA A 526 -34.83 13.41 -22.61
C ALA A 526 -34.14 13.58 -21.24
N GLY A 527 -33.70 14.80 -20.95
CA GLY A 527 -33.09 15.15 -19.66
C GLY A 527 -34.11 15.25 -18.53
N ALA A 528 -33.68 15.85 -17.42
CA ALA A 528 -34.48 16.02 -16.21
C ALA A 528 -35.65 17.00 -16.39
N ASP A 529 -35.50 18.01 -17.26
CA ASP A 529 -36.55 18.97 -17.58
C ASP A 529 -37.48 18.47 -18.70
N GLY A 530 -37.13 17.37 -19.35
CA GLY A 530 -37.91 16.76 -20.43
C GLY A 530 -37.88 17.56 -21.73
N ILE A 531 -36.84 18.37 -21.95
CA ILE A 531 -36.69 19.21 -23.14
C ILE A 531 -35.60 18.62 -24.03
N ILE A 532 -35.92 18.43 -25.32
CA ILE A 532 -34.96 18.11 -26.36
C ILE A 532 -34.82 19.34 -27.25
N SER A 533 -33.64 19.95 -27.25
CA SER A 533 -33.30 21.07 -28.13
C SER A 533 -32.72 20.53 -29.44
N ILE A 534 -33.14 21.14 -30.54
CA ILE A 534 -32.75 20.75 -31.90
C ILE A 534 -32.29 22.02 -32.61
N GLU A 535 -31.00 22.11 -32.89
CA GLU A 535 -30.42 23.15 -33.73
C GLU A 535 -30.17 22.55 -35.13
N MET A 536 -30.81 23.14 -36.13
CA MET A 536 -30.71 22.72 -37.53
C MET A 536 -29.89 23.75 -38.30
N ILE A 537 -28.79 23.30 -38.90
CA ILE A 537 -27.86 24.15 -39.65
C ILE A 537 -27.81 23.69 -41.10
N TYR A 538 -28.25 24.55 -42.01
CA TYR A 538 -28.12 24.34 -43.44
C TYR A 538 -26.96 25.18 -44.01
N PRO A 539 -25.87 24.55 -44.48
CA PRO A 539 -24.69 25.27 -44.98
C PRO A 539 -24.84 25.81 -46.41
N GLY A 540 -25.93 25.47 -47.10
CA GLY A 540 -26.20 25.92 -48.48
C GLY A 540 -27.00 27.22 -48.57
N ASN A 541 -27.33 27.62 -49.80
CA ASN A 541 -28.25 28.73 -50.05
C ASN A 541 -29.70 28.24 -49.96
N LEU A 542 -30.52 28.90 -49.15
CA LEU A 542 -31.95 28.63 -49.02
C LEU A 542 -32.71 29.22 -50.21
N GLU A 543 -33.57 28.43 -50.83
CA GLU A 543 -34.43 28.79 -51.96
C GLU A 543 -35.88 29.08 -51.51
N GLY A 544 -36.15 29.01 -50.20
CA GLY A 544 -37.40 29.44 -49.56
C GLY A 544 -38.51 28.39 -49.56
N HIS A 545 -38.18 27.14 -49.85
CA HIS A 545 -39.13 26.01 -49.88
C HIS A 545 -38.66 24.78 -49.08
N GLU A 546 -37.50 24.90 -48.43
CA GLU A 546 -36.91 23.90 -47.58
C GLU A 546 -37.75 23.72 -46.31
N THR A 547 -38.24 22.49 -46.10
CA THR A 547 -39.07 22.12 -44.96
C THR A 547 -38.57 20.80 -44.37
N SER A 548 -38.47 20.77 -43.04
CA SER A 548 -38.18 19.58 -42.25
C SER A 548 -39.40 19.22 -41.41
N ILE A 549 -39.87 17.99 -41.51
CA ILE A 549 -40.94 17.46 -40.67
C ILE A 549 -40.32 16.55 -39.61
N ILE A 550 -40.60 16.84 -38.35
CA ILE A 550 -40.13 16.06 -37.21
C ILE A 550 -41.29 15.28 -36.61
N TYR A 551 -41.15 13.96 -36.59
CA TYR A 551 -42.06 13.03 -35.93
C TYR A 551 -41.47 12.59 -34.60
N VAL A 552 -42.30 12.51 -33.56
CA VAL A 552 -41.97 11.97 -32.24
C VAL A 552 -42.80 10.72 -32.04
N ASP A 553 -42.14 9.57 -31.87
CA ASP A 553 -42.78 8.26 -31.71
C ASP A 553 -43.83 7.93 -32.79
N GLY A 554 -43.60 8.43 -34.01
CA GLY A 554 -44.45 8.22 -35.18
C GLY A 554 -45.58 9.24 -35.37
N GLU A 555 -45.78 10.18 -34.45
CA GLU A 555 -46.74 11.28 -34.58
C GLU A 555 -46.02 12.55 -35.06
N GLU A 556 -46.62 13.28 -36.00
CA GLU A 556 -46.05 14.55 -36.49
C GLU A 556 -46.10 15.60 -35.37
N ALA A 557 -44.92 16.03 -34.91
CA ALA A 557 -44.80 16.93 -33.77
C ALA A 557 -44.61 18.39 -34.22
N VAL A 558 -43.69 18.62 -35.16
CA VAL A 558 -43.33 19.96 -35.64
C VAL A 558 -42.98 19.92 -37.13
N THR A 559 -43.48 20.90 -37.88
CA THR A 559 -43.04 21.21 -39.24
C THR A 559 -42.23 22.50 -39.22
N VAL A 560 -40.95 22.42 -39.57
CA VAL A 560 -40.03 23.56 -39.59
C VAL A 560 -39.81 24.03 -41.02
N HIS A 561 -40.18 25.26 -41.31
CA HIS A 561 -39.84 25.93 -42.56
C HIS A 561 -38.52 26.69 -42.35
N LEU A 562 -37.47 26.31 -43.08
CA LEU A 562 -36.15 26.92 -42.91
C LEU A 562 -36.17 28.33 -43.53
N THR A 563 -36.30 29.35 -42.69
CA THR A 563 -36.20 30.76 -43.10
C THR A 563 -34.81 31.34 -42.95
N GLU A 564 -34.00 30.75 -42.06
CA GLU A 564 -32.62 31.12 -41.78
C GLU A 564 -31.73 29.87 -41.85
N ASN A 565 -30.43 30.07 -42.10
CA ASN A 565 -29.46 28.98 -42.19
C ASN A 565 -29.26 28.24 -40.86
N VAL A 566 -29.66 28.83 -39.73
CA VAL A 566 -29.65 28.20 -38.41
C VAL A 566 -31.04 28.37 -37.80
N MET A 567 -31.70 27.27 -37.48
CA MET A 567 -33.02 27.24 -36.84
C MET A 567 -32.93 26.48 -35.53
N HIS A 568 -33.71 26.89 -34.53
CA HIS A 568 -33.76 26.24 -33.22
C HIS A 568 -35.20 25.81 -32.92
N GLU A 569 -35.36 24.58 -32.47
CA GLU A 569 -36.63 24.02 -32.02
C GLU A 569 -36.47 23.31 -30.69
N GLU A 570 -37.56 23.25 -29.92
CA GLU A 570 -37.62 22.53 -28.66
C GLU A 570 -38.82 21.57 -28.65
N ILE A 571 -38.57 20.31 -28.33
CA ILE A 571 -39.61 19.30 -28.16
C ILE A 571 -39.71 18.95 -26.67
N ARG A 572 -40.92 19.08 -26.12
CA ARG A 572 -41.21 18.69 -24.73
C ARG A 572 -41.77 17.28 -24.67
N VAL A 573 -41.09 16.42 -23.93
CA VAL A 573 -41.49 15.03 -23.68
C VAL A 573 -41.43 14.75 -22.18
N LYS A 574 -41.80 13.54 -21.78
CA LYS A 574 -41.69 13.15 -20.37
C LYS A 574 -40.20 13.09 -19.97
N PRO A 575 -39.78 13.65 -18.83
CA PRO A 575 -38.42 13.52 -18.33
C PRO A 575 -37.92 12.07 -18.26
N GLY A 576 -36.65 11.85 -18.64
CA GLY A 576 -36.01 10.53 -18.66
C GLY A 576 -36.55 9.53 -19.69
N ASN A 577 -37.51 9.93 -20.53
CA ASN A 577 -38.12 9.03 -21.52
C ASN A 577 -37.28 9.01 -22.80
N ILE A 578 -37.11 7.83 -23.39
CA ILE A 578 -36.48 7.66 -24.71
C ILE A 578 -37.56 7.79 -25.76
N VAL A 579 -37.39 8.75 -26.68
CA VAL A 579 -38.31 8.99 -27.80
C VAL A 579 -37.60 8.80 -29.12
N GLU A 580 -38.32 8.30 -30.12
CA GLU A 580 -37.84 8.21 -31.50
C GLU A 580 -38.14 9.51 -32.24
N LEU A 581 -37.10 10.22 -32.65
CA LEU A 581 -37.17 11.37 -33.52
C LEU A 581 -36.91 10.92 -34.96
N LYS A 582 -37.91 11.09 -35.82
CA LYS A 582 -37.76 10.87 -37.26
C LYS A 582 -37.82 12.21 -37.98
N PHE A 583 -36.78 12.49 -38.76
CA PHE A 583 -36.67 13.68 -39.59
C PHE A 583 -36.95 13.31 -41.04
N VAL A 584 -37.82 14.08 -41.69
CA VAL A 584 -38.11 13.96 -43.12
C VAL A 584 -37.93 15.34 -43.76
N ASN A 585 -36.84 15.49 -44.49
CA ASN A 585 -36.45 16.73 -45.15
C ASN A 585 -36.83 16.66 -46.63
N ASN A 586 -37.42 17.72 -47.17
CA ASN A 586 -37.72 17.81 -48.61
C ASN A 586 -36.54 18.34 -49.46
N PHE A 587 -35.36 18.52 -48.84
CA PHE A 587 -34.20 19.20 -49.42
C PHE A 587 -32.90 18.43 -49.13
N TYR A 588 -31.87 18.70 -49.93
CA TYR A 588 -30.54 18.09 -49.80
C TYR A 588 -29.42 19.05 -50.22
N MET A 589 -28.21 18.81 -49.74
CA MET A 589 -27.01 19.57 -50.10
C MET A 589 -26.59 19.23 -51.55
N LYS A 590 -26.78 20.18 -52.47
CA LYS A 590 -26.52 19.97 -53.92
C LYS A 590 -25.05 19.71 -54.25
N ASP A 591 -24.13 20.27 -53.47
CA ASP A 591 -22.67 20.19 -53.70
C ASP A 591 -21.98 19.13 -52.82
N ALA A 592 -22.74 18.24 -52.17
CA ALA A 592 -22.16 17.14 -51.39
C ALA A 592 -21.41 16.15 -52.29
N ILE A 593 -20.11 15.99 -52.05
CA ILE A 593 -19.26 15.01 -52.76
C ILE A 593 -19.34 13.63 -52.09
N GLU A 594 -19.73 13.60 -50.82
CA GLU A 594 -19.82 12.40 -49.98
C GLU A 594 -21.28 11.98 -49.79
N GLN A 595 -21.55 10.66 -49.77
CA GLN A 595 -22.85 10.09 -49.40
C GLN A 595 -22.59 8.81 -48.58
N ARG A 596 -23.15 8.74 -47.37
CA ARG A 596 -22.91 7.64 -46.42
C ARG A 596 -24.07 6.66 -46.33
N GLY A 597 -25.30 7.10 -46.57
CA GLY A 597 -26.52 6.29 -46.54
C GLY A 597 -27.16 6.07 -47.91
N GLU A 598 -28.37 5.52 -47.94
CA GLU A 598 -29.16 5.40 -49.19
C GLU A 598 -29.71 6.76 -49.64
N LYS A 599 -29.92 7.67 -48.68
CA LYS A 599 -30.41 9.03 -48.89
C LYS A 599 -29.24 10.02 -48.98
N ARG A 600 -29.49 11.23 -49.50
CA ARG A 600 -28.46 12.27 -49.65
C ARG A 600 -28.36 13.09 -48.38
N PHE A 601 -27.19 13.69 -48.13
CA PHE A 601 -27.03 14.64 -47.03
C PHE A 601 -27.96 15.85 -47.20
N SER A 602 -28.62 16.23 -46.10
CA SER A 602 -29.52 17.38 -46.04
C SER A 602 -28.91 18.55 -45.28
N MET A 603 -28.59 18.33 -44.01
CA MET A 603 -28.20 19.38 -43.07
C MET A 603 -27.38 18.83 -41.91
N LEU A 604 -26.84 19.72 -41.09
CA LEU A 604 -26.27 19.40 -39.78
C LEU A 604 -27.35 19.58 -38.71
N VAL A 605 -27.47 18.62 -37.79
CA VAL A 605 -28.42 18.69 -36.68
C VAL A 605 -27.71 18.45 -35.36
N ASN A 606 -27.64 19.49 -34.53
CA ASN A 606 -27.15 19.39 -33.16
C ASN A 606 -28.34 19.14 -32.24
N LEU A 607 -28.27 18.03 -31.50
CA LEU A 607 -29.26 17.69 -30.50
C LEU A 607 -28.72 18.10 -29.13
N GLY A 608 -29.60 18.55 -28.24
CA GLY A 608 -29.32 18.81 -26.85
C GLY A 608 -30.46 18.31 -25.97
N THR A 609 -30.17 18.05 -24.71
CA THR A 609 -31.16 17.56 -23.75
C THR A 609 -30.93 18.24 -22.40
N SER A 610 -32.00 18.75 -21.81
CA SER A 610 -32.02 19.31 -20.44
C SER A 610 -33.15 18.71 -19.63
#